data_AF-A0A090MZC3-F1
#
_entry.id   AF-A0A090MZC3-F1
#
_cell.length_a   1.000
_cell.length_b   1.000
_cell.length_c   1.000
_cell.angle_alpha   90.00
_cell.angle_beta   90.00
_cell.angle_gamma   90.00
#
_symmetry.space_group_name_H-M   'P 1'
#
loop_
_entity.id
_entity.type
_entity.pdbx_description
1 polymer ?
#
loop_
_entity_poly.entity_id
_entity_poly.type
_entity_poly.pdbx_seq_one_letter_code
_entity_poly.pdbx_strand_id
1 'polypeptide(L)'
;MVSPNCTASAAICMQFLTELASIIILKQPFDGTPVINQSIADGVYEKYHAIEGNTRPRSIAGRQFRSYSNNNKYQQSFSNYVPSTLQTSGSFNSFPINKNILPGTNIVGFDSKTLHQGSYEPYLAPSTFRLYAMRFCPYAQRAIIYLAKKNIPVEIVNVNPDKSPSWYLSKSPTGQVPLFEHDGKYITESNVILEYLDDIFSANSILPTDPYLKAQQKIITEKLNQFPNVMYQFFQNSNSMSMRNIDSNLNKALQTAEALLTDAFFGGKQVGYADIMLWPFLERLELITLNPYTSFKYFPGLHYPKMGAYMSRMNRQPEIIFAKRPLMHHKGYIDSFSRGQPNYDYPNNPFMG
;
A
#
# COMPACT_ATOMS: atom_id res chain seq x y z
N MET A 1 17.53 38.60 6.42
CA MET A 1 18.07 38.38 5.06
C MET A 1 18.32 36.89 4.91
N VAL A 2 17.54 36.22 4.07
CA VAL A 2 17.63 34.77 3.81
C VAL A 2 18.72 34.52 2.77
N SER A 3 19.61 33.57 3.02
CA SER A 3 20.67 33.14 2.10
C SER A 3 20.12 32.17 1.03
N PRO A 4 20.54 32.23 -0.25
CA PRO A 4 19.83 31.60 -1.38
C PRO A 4 20.21 30.14 -1.71
N ASN A 5 21.03 29.45 -0.92
CA ASN A 5 21.76 28.27 -1.44
C ASN A 5 21.14 26.87 -1.21
N CYS A 6 19.86 26.75 -0.82
CA CYS A 6 19.25 25.41 -0.63
C CYS A 6 18.65 24.78 -1.91
N THR A 7 18.53 25.51 -3.02
CA THR A 7 17.92 24.98 -4.26
C THR A 7 18.94 24.36 -5.23
N ALA A 8 20.23 24.69 -5.11
CA ALA A 8 21.26 24.14 -6.01
C ALA A 8 21.64 22.69 -5.69
N SER A 9 21.66 22.29 -4.41
CA SER A 9 22.13 20.95 -3.99
C SER A 9 21.18 19.82 -4.39
N ALA A 10 19.87 20.05 -4.36
CA ALA A 10 18.87 19.06 -4.79
C ALA A 10 18.83 18.86 -6.31
N ALA A 11 19.03 19.93 -7.08
CA ALA A 11 19.12 19.87 -8.55
C ALA A 11 20.37 19.11 -8.99
N ILE A 12 21.51 19.34 -8.35
CA ILE A 12 22.77 18.62 -8.62
C ILE A 12 22.64 17.12 -8.27
N CYS A 13 21.95 16.78 -7.18
CA CYS A 13 21.73 15.39 -6.75
C CYS A 13 20.80 14.62 -7.70
N MET A 14 19.75 15.26 -8.21
CA MET A 14 18.89 14.66 -9.25
C MET A 14 19.63 14.49 -10.58
N GLN A 15 20.46 15.46 -10.97
CA GLN A 15 21.23 15.40 -12.21
C GLN A 15 22.30 14.30 -12.18
N PHE A 16 22.94 14.08 -11.01
CA PHE A 16 23.86 12.98 -10.73
C PHE A 16 23.20 11.59 -10.89
N LEU A 17 21.97 11.42 -10.38
CA LEU A 17 21.21 10.17 -10.50
C LEU A 17 20.79 9.88 -11.94
N THR A 18 20.42 10.90 -12.71
CA THR A 18 20.09 10.74 -14.14
C THR A 18 21.30 10.44 -15.02
N GLU A 19 22.47 11.04 -14.76
CA GLU A 19 23.70 10.72 -15.52
C GLU A 19 24.21 9.31 -15.19
N LEU A 20 24.14 8.87 -13.93
CA LEU A 20 24.45 7.48 -13.54
C LEU A 20 23.50 6.46 -14.18
N ALA A 21 22.21 6.76 -14.24
CA ALA A 21 21.23 5.91 -14.93
C ALA A 21 21.50 5.79 -16.43
N SER A 22 22.09 6.82 -17.04
CA SER A 22 22.45 6.83 -18.47
C SER A 22 23.72 6.03 -18.78
N ILE A 23 24.65 5.94 -17.82
CA ILE A 23 25.89 5.16 -17.93
C ILE A 23 25.62 3.64 -17.86
N ILE A 24 24.57 3.23 -17.15
CA ILE A 24 24.15 1.81 -17.06
C ILE A 24 23.59 1.29 -18.41
N ILE A 25 23.19 2.17 -19.32
CA ILE A 25 22.47 1.79 -20.56
C ILE A 25 23.38 1.60 -21.77
N LEU A 26 24.65 2.03 -21.74
CA LEU A 26 25.51 1.95 -22.93
C LEU A 26 26.35 0.67 -22.97
N LYS A 27 25.80 -0.31 -23.71
CA LYS A 27 26.40 -1.56 -24.23
C LYS A 27 26.72 -2.65 -23.21
N GLN A 28 25.74 -3.52 -22.95
CA GLN A 28 25.96 -4.85 -22.37
C GLN A 28 26.17 -5.87 -23.50
N PRO A 29 27.29 -6.62 -23.55
CA PRO A 29 27.31 -7.93 -24.18
C PRO A 29 26.59 -8.95 -23.28
N PHE A 30 26.12 -10.03 -23.89
CA PHE A 30 25.36 -11.11 -23.26
C PHE A 30 26.19 -11.90 -22.23
N ASP A 31 26.18 -11.49 -20.96
CA ASP A 31 26.43 -12.35 -19.79
C ASP A 31 26.18 -11.65 -18.45
N GLY A 32 24.96 -11.15 -18.24
CA GLY A 32 24.29 -11.13 -16.93
C GLY A 32 24.94 -10.43 -15.73
N THR A 33 26.08 -9.76 -15.89
CA THR A 33 26.83 -9.13 -14.80
C THR A 33 27.15 -7.68 -15.20
N PRO A 34 26.59 -6.67 -14.51
CA PRO A 34 26.88 -5.28 -14.87
C PRO A 34 28.35 -4.96 -14.57
N VAL A 35 29.16 -4.77 -15.63
CA VAL A 35 30.50 -4.21 -15.51
C VAL A 35 30.37 -2.69 -15.48
N ILE A 36 30.60 -2.09 -14.31
CA ILE A 36 30.71 -0.63 -14.19
C ILE A 36 32.07 -0.24 -14.79
N ASN A 37 32.06 0.60 -15.84
CA ASN A 37 33.31 1.15 -16.35
C ASN A 37 33.85 2.15 -15.31
N GLN A 38 34.78 1.67 -14.49
CA GLN A 38 35.34 2.38 -13.35
C GLN A 38 35.93 3.74 -13.76
N SER A 39 36.55 3.83 -14.94
CA SER A 39 37.09 5.10 -15.48
C SER A 39 36.00 6.15 -15.73
N ILE A 40 34.80 5.73 -16.12
CA ILE A 40 33.67 6.63 -16.36
C ILE A 40 33.03 7.04 -15.03
N ALA A 41 32.91 6.10 -14.09
CA ALA A 41 32.41 6.39 -12.74
C ALA A 41 33.34 7.37 -12.00
N ASP A 42 34.66 7.18 -12.12
CA ASP A 42 35.66 8.06 -11.53
C ASP A 42 35.65 9.45 -12.20
N GLY A 43 35.45 9.53 -13.53
CA GLY A 43 35.31 10.81 -14.24
C GLY A 43 34.05 11.60 -13.87
N VAL A 44 32.92 10.93 -13.65
CA VAL A 44 31.70 11.55 -13.12
C VAL A 44 31.93 12.01 -11.68
N TYR A 45 32.55 11.17 -10.85
CA TYR A 45 32.86 11.50 -9.47
C TYR A 45 33.77 12.72 -9.35
N GLU A 46 34.85 12.81 -10.12
CA GLU A 46 35.77 13.96 -10.13
C GLU A 46 35.10 15.26 -10.59
N LYS A 47 34.22 15.18 -11.61
CA LYS A 47 33.47 16.34 -12.14
C LYS A 47 32.56 16.97 -11.10
N TYR A 48 31.95 16.19 -10.21
CA TYR A 48 31.05 16.69 -9.17
C TYR A 48 31.74 16.96 -7.83
N HIS A 49 32.87 16.32 -7.52
CA HIS A 49 33.66 16.63 -6.33
C HIS A 49 34.52 17.91 -6.45
N ALA A 50 34.87 18.33 -7.66
CA ALA A 50 35.52 19.62 -7.89
C ALA A 50 34.64 20.82 -7.49
N ILE A 51 33.32 20.62 -7.34
CA ILE A 51 32.33 21.63 -6.96
C ILE A 51 32.24 21.81 -5.43
N GLU A 52 32.69 20.83 -4.63
CA GLU A 52 32.60 20.84 -3.15
C GLU A 52 33.91 21.17 -2.42
N GLY A 53 35.01 21.42 -3.15
CA GLY A 53 36.20 22.05 -2.57
C GLY A 53 36.88 21.30 -1.41
N ASN A 54 37.00 19.96 -1.45
CA ASN A 54 37.84 19.25 -0.49
C ASN A 54 38.60 18.05 -1.09
N THR A 55 39.82 17.85 -0.59
CA THR A 55 40.95 17.14 -1.20
C THR A 55 40.98 15.61 -1.01
N ARG A 56 41.66 14.96 -1.97
CA ARG A 56 42.01 13.54 -2.26
C ARG A 56 41.99 12.44 -1.16
N PRO A 57 41.85 11.14 -1.55
CA PRO A 57 41.48 10.03 -0.66
C PRO A 57 42.68 9.32 0.02
N ARG A 58 42.45 8.74 1.20
CA ARG A 58 43.34 7.71 1.80
C ARG A 58 42.85 6.31 1.44
N SER A 59 43.80 5.42 1.11
CA SER A 59 43.61 4.07 0.58
C SER A 59 42.85 3.11 1.51
N ILE A 60 42.06 2.23 0.90
CA ILE A 60 41.38 1.11 1.55
C ILE A 60 42.34 -0.08 1.56
N ALA A 61 43.14 -0.20 2.62
CA ALA A 61 43.86 -1.44 2.92
C ALA A 61 43.79 -1.71 4.43
N GLY A 62 43.08 -2.77 4.79
CA GLY A 62 43.07 -3.35 6.14
C GLY A 62 42.29 -2.56 7.18
N ARG A 63 40.99 -2.84 7.34
CA ARG A 63 40.32 -2.70 8.64
C ARG A 63 39.11 -3.64 8.75
N GLN A 64 39.11 -4.42 9.83
CA GLN A 64 38.10 -5.40 10.22
C GLN A 64 36.68 -4.78 10.26
N PHE A 65 35.68 -5.59 9.93
CA PHE A 65 34.27 -5.28 10.14
C PHE A 65 34.03 -4.91 11.61
N ARG A 66 33.75 -3.63 11.88
CA ARG A 66 33.03 -3.19 13.07
C ARG A 66 31.61 -2.84 12.66
N SER A 67 30.66 -3.33 13.44
CA SER A 67 29.22 -3.09 13.31
C SER A 67 28.90 -1.60 13.08
N TYR A 68 28.22 -1.29 11.99
CA TYR A 68 27.65 0.05 11.78
C TYR A 68 26.32 0.16 12.51
N SER A 69 26.41 0.60 13.75
CA SER A 69 25.43 1.48 14.39
C SER A 69 25.79 2.92 14.02
N ASN A 70 24.75 3.73 13.76
CA ASN A 70 24.74 5.19 13.61
C ASN A 70 25.35 5.77 12.32
N ASN A 71 24.49 5.96 11.30
CA ASN A 71 24.56 7.16 10.47
C ASN A 71 23.14 7.69 10.19
N ASN A 72 22.96 8.94 10.60
CA ASN A 72 21.75 9.46 11.23
C ASN A 72 21.19 10.62 10.38
N LYS A 73 20.69 10.30 9.17
CA LYS A 73 19.91 11.24 8.34
C LYS A 73 18.47 10.77 8.06
N TYR A 74 18.21 9.46 8.10
CA TYR A 74 16.85 8.91 8.06
C TYR A 74 16.13 8.95 9.42
N GLN A 75 16.87 9.11 10.52
CA GLN A 75 16.30 9.21 11.86
C GLN A 75 15.74 10.62 12.18
N GLN A 76 16.22 11.68 11.51
CA GLN A 76 15.70 13.03 11.70
C GLN A 76 14.30 13.24 11.12
N SER A 77 13.91 12.49 10.08
CA SER A 77 12.53 12.51 9.57
C SER A 77 11.55 11.70 10.44
N PHE A 78 12.03 10.72 11.22
CA PHE A 78 11.21 9.98 12.19
C PHE A 78 11.06 10.71 13.54
N SER A 79 12.05 11.54 13.92
CA SER A 79 12.05 12.25 15.21
C SER A 79 10.92 13.29 15.34
N ASN A 80 10.33 13.73 14.23
CA ASN A 80 9.18 14.64 14.24
C ASN A 80 7.82 13.92 14.39
N TYR A 81 7.81 12.58 14.46
CA TYR A 81 6.60 11.75 14.54
C TYR A 81 6.41 11.03 15.88
N VAL A 82 7.30 11.24 16.85
CA VAL A 82 7.15 10.70 18.19
C VAL A 82 6.73 11.85 19.12
N PRO A 83 5.47 11.90 19.60
CA PRO A 83 5.08 12.88 20.62
C PRO A 83 6.01 12.77 21.83
N SER A 84 6.54 13.90 22.30
CA SER A 84 7.47 13.99 23.44
C SER A 84 6.86 13.55 24.78
N THR A 85 5.57 13.23 24.80
CA THR A 85 4.86 12.61 25.92
C THR A 85 3.83 11.61 25.39
N LEU A 86 4.12 10.31 25.51
CA LEU A 86 3.12 9.25 25.37
C LEU A 86 2.18 9.32 26.59
N GLN A 87 1.20 10.20 26.57
CA GLN A 87 0.05 10.07 27.47
C GLN A 87 -0.76 8.86 27.01
N THR A 88 -0.90 7.88 27.90
CA THR A 88 -1.80 6.74 27.70
C THR A 88 -3.22 7.27 27.71
N SER A 89 -3.79 7.49 26.51
CA SER A 89 -5.23 7.66 26.36
C SER A 89 -5.92 6.41 26.92
N GLY A 90 -7.00 6.63 27.68
CA GLY A 90 -7.67 5.61 28.48
C GLY A 90 -8.11 4.38 27.69
N SER A 91 -8.53 3.35 28.44
CA SER A 91 -9.09 2.11 27.89
C SER A 91 -10.10 2.42 26.77
N PHE A 92 -9.82 1.95 25.56
CA PHE A 92 -10.80 1.98 24.48
C PHE A 92 -11.93 1.04 24.87
N ASN A 93 -13.06 1.61 25.26
CA ASN A 93 -14.27 0.84 25.51
C ASN A 93 -14.56 0.00 24.27
N SER A 94 -14.80 -1.29 24.46
CA SER A 94 -15.28 -2.16 23.40
C SER A 94 -16.58 -1.58 22.85
N PHE A 95 -16.65 -1.28 21.55
CA PHE A 95 -17.93 -1.03 20.91
C PHE A 95 -18.75 -2.32 21.01
N PRO A 96 -19.96 -2.30 21.59
CA PRO A 96 -20.77 -3.49 21.69
C PRO A 96 -21.02 -4.04 20.29
N ILE A 97 -20.52 -5.23 20.01
CA ILE A 97 -20.80 -5.96 18.77
C ILE A 97 -22.24 -6.44 18.87
N ASN A 98 -23.17 -5.56 18.52
CA ASN A 98 -24.56 -5.95 18.37
C ASN A 98 -24.69 -6.76 17.08
N LYS A 99 -24.93 -8.06 17.21
CA LYS A 99 -25.08 -8.99 16.09
C LYS A 99 -26.24 -8.64 15.14
N ASN A 100 -27.15 -7.75 15.57
CA ASN A 100 -28.27 -7.29 14.75
C ASN A 100 -27.93 -6.04 13.92
N ILE A 101 -26.74 -5.45 14.07
CA ILE A 101 -26.29 -4.31 13.28
C ILE A 101 -25.46 -4.82 12.10
N LEU A 102 -25.83 -4.39 10.89
CA LEU A 102 -25.08 -4.72 9.67
C LEU A 102 -23.66 -4.15 9.75
N PRO A 103 -22.62 -4.91 9.39
CA PRO A 103 -21.25 -4.40 9.33
C PRO A 103 -21.12 -3.12 8.47
N GLY A 104 -20.41 -2.14 9.02
CA GLY A 104 -20.14 -0.86 8.35
C GLY A 104 -21.19 0.24 8.53
N THR A 105 -22.30 0.02 9.25
CA THR A 105 -23.32 1.06 9.43
C THR A 105 -22.83 2.29 10.20
N ASN A 106 -21.79 2.13 11.03
CA ASN A 106 -21.17 3.24 11.76
C ASN A 106 -20.07 3.95 10.96
N ILE A 107 -19.82 3.53 9.72
CA ILE A 107 -18.86 4.16 8.82
C ILE A 107 -19.60 5.23 8.02
N VAL A 108 -19.11 6.46 8.08
CA VAL A 108 -19.63 7.58 7.27
C VAL A 108 -18.59 8.00 6.23
N GLY A 109 -19.04 8.61 5.12
CA GLY A 109 -18.13 9.15 4.11
C GLY A 109 -17.45 8.12 3.20
N PHE A 110 -17.88 6.85 3.20
CA PHE A 110 -17.32 5.80 2.33
C PHE A 110 -17.29 6.20 0.84
N ASP A 111 -18.37 6.83 0.37
CA ASP A 111 -18.50 7.42 -0.97
C ASP A 111 -18.48 8.96 -0.95
N SER A 112 -17.77 9.57 0.01
CA SER A 112 -17.52 11.02 0.01
C SER A 112 -16.73 11.42 -1.24
N LYS A 113 -16.94 12.66 -1.73
CA LYS A 113 -16.20 13.20 -2.87
C LYS A 113 -14.71 13.24 -2.56
N THR A 114 -13.89 12.86 -3.53
CA THR A 114 -12.43 12.89 -3.39
C THR A 114 -11.95 14.33 -3.23
N LEU A 115 -11.16 14.59 -2.20
CA LEU A 115 -10.55 15.89 -1.95
C LEU A 115 -9.24 16.02 -2.73
N HIS A 116 -9.07 17.16 -3.37
CA HIS A 116 -7.93 17.49 -4.23
C HIS A 116 -7.17 18.71 -3.70
N GLN A 117 -6.02 19.02 -4.29
CA GLN A 117 -5.32 20.28 -4.09
C GLN A 117 -6.29 21.49 -4.09
N GLY A 118 -6.23 22.31 -3.04
CA GLY A 118 -7.12 23.46 -2.83
C GLY A 118 -8.41 23.14 -2.06
N SER A 119 -8.73 21.87 -1.81
CA SER A 119 -9.89 21.50 -0.97
C SER A 119 -9.62 21.84 0.50
N TYR A 120 -10.67 22.24 1.22
CA TYR A 120 -10.60 22.48 2.65
C TYR A 120 -10.52 21.17 3.44
N GLU A 121 -9.83 21.22 4.57
CA GLU A 121 -9.78 20.11 5.51
C GLU A 121 -11.13 19.96 6.22
N PRO A 122 -11.77 18.78 6.20
CA PRO A 122 -12.98 18.53 6.96
C PRO A 122 -12.69 18.58 8.47
N TYR A 123 -13.54 19.26 9.25
CA TYR A 123 -13.42 19.28 10.70
C TYR A 123 -13.54 17.87 11.29
N LEU A 124 -12.66 17.50 12.22
CA LEU A 124 -12.74 16.26 12.99
C LEU A 124 -13.07 16.60 14.45
N ALA A 125 -14.16 16.02 14.98
CA ALA A 125 -14.52 16.21 16.37
C ALA A 125 -13.52 15.46 17.30
N PRO A 126 -13.26 15.94 18.52
CA PRO A 126 -12.43 15.22 19.49
C PRO A 126 -12.95 13.79 19.73
N SER A 127 -12.04 12.84 20.00
CA SER A 127 -12.37 11.44 20.30
C SER A 127 -13.16 10.72 19.19
N THR A 128 -12.98 11.13 17.94
CA THR A 128 -13.50 10.43 16.76
C THR A 128 -12.35 9.84 15.93
N PHE A 129 -12.65 8.78 15.19
CA PHE A 129 -11.70 8.14 14.29
C PHE A 129 -11.93 8.64 12.86
N ARG A 130 -10.83 8.86 12.15
CA ARG A 130 -10.86 9.15 10.72
C ARG A 130 -9.92 8.24 9.95
N LEU A 131 -10.38 7.76 8.81
CA LEU A 131 -9.55 7.07 7.83
C LEU A 131 -9.48 7.92 6.55
N TYR A 132 -8.30 8.42 6.23
CA TYR A 132 -8.03 8.94 4.90
C TYR A 132 -7.82 7.78 3.94
N ALA A 133 -8.60 7.78 2.88
CA ALA A 133 -8.66 6.68 1.92
C ALA A 133 -8.70 7.21 0.49
N MET A 134 -8.73 6.28 -0.46
CA MET A 134 -9.14 6.55 -1.82
C MET A 134 -10.01 5.35 -2.24
N ARG A 135 -11.17 5.62 -2.84
CA ARG A 135 -12.24 4.63 -3.09
C ARG A 135 -11.80 3.33 -3.76
N PHE A 136 -10.76 3.39 -4.59
CA PHE A 136 -10.21 2.28 -5.36
C PHE A 136 -8.88 1.76 -4.83
N CYS A 137 -8.36 2.30 -3.72
CA CYS A 137 -7.11 1.84 -3.11
C CYS A 137 -7.30 0.46 -2.42
N PRO A 138 -6.61 -0.60 -2.84
CA PRO A 138 -6.70 -1.91 -2.19
C PRO A 138 -6.11 -1.90 -0.76
N TYR A 139 -5.09 -1.08 -0.51
CA TYR A 139 -4.49 -0.97 0.82
C TYR A 139 -5.42 -0.29 1.83
N ALA A 140 -6.15 0.76 1.40
CA ALA A 140 -7.15 1.39 2.27
C ALA A 140 -8.34 0.47 2.52
N GLN A 141 -8.72 -0.34 1.53
CA GLN A 141 -9.80 -1.32 1.68
C GLN A 141 -9.53 -2.33 2.80
N ARG A 142 -8.27 -2.67 3.10
CA ARG A 142 -7.92 -3.52 4.27
C ARG A 142 -8.48 -2.94 5.57
N ALA A 143 -8.22 -1.65 5.82
CA ALA A 143 -8.71 -0.96 7.02
C ALA A 143 -10.24 -0.84 7.00
N ILE A 144 -10.84 -0.56 5.85
CA ILE A 144 -12.30 -0.45 5.71
C ILE A 144 -12.99 -1.78 6.06
N ILE A 145 -12.47 -2.92 5.58
CA ILE A 145 -12.99 -4.25 5.91
C ILE A 145 -12.93 -4.48 7.43
N TYR A 146 -11.80 -4.15 8.06
CA TYR A 146 -11.65 -4.30 9.50
C TYR A 146 -12.63 -3.42 10.28
N LEU A 147 -12.71 -2.13 9.94
CA LEU A 147 -13.60 -1.17 10.57
C LEU A 147 -15.07 -1.59 10.43
N ALA A 148 -15.45 -2.11 9.25
CA ALA A 148 -16.79 -2.63 9.00
C ALA A 148 -17.08 -3.87 9.84
N LYS A 149 -16.15 -4.84 9.87
CA LYS A 149 -16.24 -6.08 10.65
C LYS A 149 -16.46 -5.83 12.14
N LYS A 150 -15.77 -4.83 12.69
CA LYS A 150 -15.87 -4.44 14.11
C LYS A 150 -16.95 -3.39 14.37
N ASN A 151 -17.59 -2.89 13.31
CA ASN A 151 -18.57 -1.81 13.32
C ASN A 151 -18.08 -0.56 14.10
N ILE A 152 -16.81 -0.21 13.89
CA ILE A 152 -16.15 0.92 14.56
C ILE A 152 -16.69 2.23 13.95
N PRO A 153 -17.17 3.19 14.76
CA PRO A 153 -17.53 4.51 14.27
C PRO A 153 -16.33 5.24 13.72
N VAL A 154 -16.36 5.59 12.43
CA VAL A 154 -15.23 6.21 11.73
C VAL A 154 -15.74 7.03 10.56
N GLU A 155 -15.11 8.18 10.34
CA GLU A 155 -15.30 8.96 9.14
C GLU A 155 -14.26 8.58 8.09
N ILE A 156 -14.68 8.27 6.87
CA ILE A 156 -13.81 8.11 5.72
C ILE A 156 -13.74 9.42 4.94
N VAL A 157 -12.53 9.93 4.77
CA VAL A 157 -12.24 11.08 3.91
C VAL A 157 -11.47 10.59 2.69
N ASN A 158 -12.09 10.63 1.52
CA ASN A 158 -11.42 10.28 0.27
C ASN A 158 -10.48 11.42 -0.15
N VAL A 159 -9.21 11.13 -0.39
CA VAL A 159 -8.19 12.08 -0.87
C VAL A 159 -7.57 11.59 -2.16
N ASN A 160 -7.24 12.52 -3.05
CA ASN A 160 -6.55 12.22 -4.29
C ASN A 160 -5.04 12.08 -4.02
N PRO A 161 -4.44 10.88 -4.15
CA PRO A 161 -3.00 10.71 -3.90
C PRO A 161 -2.11 11.47 -4.90
N ASP A 162 -2.53 11.60 -6.15
CA ASP A 162 -1.77 12.26 -7.22
C ASP A 162 -1.83 13.80 -7.11
N LYS A 163 -2.89 14.32 -6.50
CA LYS A 163 -3.13 15.76 -6.29
C LYS A 163 -3.61 16.02 -4.87
N SER A 164 -2.79 15.63 -3.90
CA SER A 164 -3.14 15.74 -2.48
C SER A 164 -3.33 17.20 -2.04
N PRO A 165 -4.33 17.48 -1.19
CA PRO A 165 -4.42 18.76 -0.49
C PRO A 165 -3.17 19.03 0.37
N SER A 166 -2.77 20.30 0.49
CA SER A 166 -1.59 20.68 1.28
C SER A 166 -1.69 20.31 2.76
N TRP A 167 -2.88 20.44 3.35
CA TRP A 167 -3.15 20.02 4.73
C TRP A 167 -3.04 18.50 4.92
N TYR A 168 -3.30 17.72 3.87
CA TYR A 168 -3.12 16.27 3.93
C TYR A 168 -1.62 15.92 3.90
N LEU A 169 -0.84 16.63 3.08
CA LEU A 169 0.61 16.45 3.00
C LEU A 169 1.34 16.79 4.31
N SER A 170 0.78 17.67 5.15
CA SER A 170 1.31 17.88 6.51
C SER A 170 1.07 16.70 7.46
N LYS A 171 0.13 15.81 7.15
CA LYS A 171 -0.17 14.58 7.92
C LYS A 171 0.51 13.34 7.32
N SER A 172 0.52 13.25 5.99
CA SER A 172 1.14 12.19 5.19
C SER A 172 2.09 12.82 4.17
N PRO A 173 3.40 12.97 4.48
CA PRO A 173 4.36 13.60 3.57
C PRO A 173 4.48 12.92 2.22
N THR A 174 4.16 11.62 2.14
CA THR A 174 4.15 10.86 0.89
C THR A 174 2.86 11.05 0.08
N GLY A 175 1.82 11.66 0.66
CA GLY A 175 0.49 11.79 0.07
C GLY A 175 -0.24 10.45 -0.09
N GLN A 176 0.31 9.36 0.44
CA GLN A 176 -0.24 8.02 0.27
C GLN A 176 -1.40 7.77 1.23
N VAL A 177 -2.27 6.83 0.84
CA VAL A 177 -3.38 6.30 1.64
C VAL A 177 -3.20 4.78 1.79
N PRO A 178 -3.67 4.16 2.89
CA PRO A 178 -4.43 4.77 3.99
C PRO A 178 -3.59 5.55 5.01
N LEU A 179 -4.24 6.52 5.66
CA LEU A 179 -3.78 7.13 6.91
C LEU A 179 -4.92 7.10 7.93
N PHE A 180 -4.66 6.57 9.12
CA PHE A 180 -5.60 6.55 10.22
C PHE A 180 -5.28 7.68 11.21
N GLU A 181 -6.31 8.44 11.60
CA GLU A 181 -6.22 9.58 12.53
C GLU A 181 -7.11 9.35 13.75
N HIS A 182 -6.55 9.63 14.93
CA HIS A 182 -7.19 9.47 16.22
C HIS A 182 -6.51 10.37 17.26
N ASP A 183 -7.24 11.29 17.88
CA ASP A 183 -6.72 12.20 18.92
C ASP A 183 -5.42 12.91 18.50
N GLY A 184 -5.38 13.38 17.25
CA GLY A 184 -4.22 14.07 16.66
C GLY A 184 -3.01 13.18 16.38
N LYS A 185 -3.13 11.86 16.55
CA LYS A 185 -2.10 10.87 16.19
C LYS A 185 -2.40 10.30 14.82
N TYR A 186 -1.35 10.07 14.04
CA TYR A 186 -1.42 9.56 12.67
C TYR A 186 -0.70 8.23 12.55
N ILE A 187 -1.31 7.27 11.85
CA ILE A 187 -0.73 5.95 11.58
C ILE A 187 -0.86 5.69 10.08
N THR A 188 0.27 5.41 9.43
CA THR A 188 0.35 5.00 8.02
C THR A 188 0.66 3.51 7.92
N GLU A 189 0.72 3.00 6.70
CA GLU A 189 0.91 1.57 6.38
C GLU A 189 -0.31 0.70 6.74
N SER A 190 -0.96 0.14 5.73
CA SER A 190 -2.22 -0.61 5.92
C SER A 190 -2.09 -1.79 6.90
N ASN A 191 -0.96 -2.50 6.93
CA ASN A 191 -0.69 -3.58 7.89
C ASN A 191 -0.56 -3.04 9.31
N VAL A 192 0.17 -1.93 9.49
CA VAL A 192 0.39 -1.31 10.81
C VAL A 192 -0.91 -0.74 11.35
N ILE A 193 -1.73 -0.11 10.52
CA ILE A 193 -3.08 0.34 10.87
C ILE A 193 -3.93 -0.83 11.37
N LEU A 194 -3.93 -1.97 10.67
CA LEU A 194 -4.69 -3.14 11.08
C LEU A 194 -4.22 -3.69 12.43
N GLU A 195 -2.91 -3.82 12.63
CA GLU A 195 -2.35 -4.28 13.92
C GLU A 195 -2.72 -3.33 15.06
N TYR A 196 -2.55 -2.02 14.86
CA TYR A 196 -2.93 -1.01 15.84
C TYR A 196 -4.43 -1.09 16.20
N LEU A 197 -5.30 -1.16 15.18
CA LEU A 197 -6.74 -1.27 15.39
C LEU A 197 -7.13 -2.58 16.10
N ASP A 198 -6.40 -3.67 15.86
CA ASP A 198 -6.65 -4.96 16.53
C ASP A 198 -6.13 -4.98 17.98
N ASP A 199 -5.07 -4.23 18.27
CA ASP A 199 -4.59 -4.04 19.64
C ASP A 199 -5.55 -3.19 20.48
N ILE A 200 -6.06 -2.07 19.93
CA ILE A 200 -6.99 -1.20 20.66
C ILE A 200 -8.44 -1.73 20.70
N PHE A 201 -8.83 -2.59 19.74
CA PHE A 201 -10.15 -3.24 19.69
C PHE A 201 -10.03 -4.78 19.76
N SER A 202 -9.40 -5.26 20.83
CA SER A 202 -9.01 -6.66 21.03
C SER A 202 -10.16 -7.67 21.14
N ALA A 203 -11.40 -7.21 21.36
CA ALA A 203 -12.58 -8.07 21.37
C ALA A 203 -12.76 -8.75 19.99
N ASN A 204 -12.73 -10.09 19.95
CA ASN A 204 -12.77 -10.89 18.72
C ASN A 204 -11.65 -10.52 17.73
N SER A 205 -10.40 -10.46 18.23
CA SER A 205 -9.20 -10.12 17.44
C SER A 205 -9.09 -10.94 16.14
N ILE A 206 -8.62 -10.29 15.07
CA ILE A 206 -8.36 -10.93 13.76
C ILE A 206 -7.02 -11.68 13.73
N LEU A 207 -6.18 -11.47 14.73
CA LEU A 207 -4.93 -12.17 14.95
C LEU A 207 -5.06 -13.15 16.13
N PRO A 208 -4.36 -14.29 16.09
CA PRO A 208 -4.22 -15.15 17.27
C PRO A 208 -3.56 -14.39 18.43
N THR A 209 -4.01 -14.67 19.66
CA THR A 209 -3.37 -14.16 20.88
C THR A 209 -2.05 -14.88 21.16
N ASP A 210 -1.96 -16.17 20.83
CA ASP A 210 -0.72 -16.95 20.92
C ASP A 210 0.37 -16.35 19.99
N PRO A 211 1.57 -16.02 20.52
CA PRO A 211 2.62 -15.37 19.74
C PRO A 211 3.09 -16.19 18.53
N TYR A 212 3.16 -17.51 18.66
CA TYR A 212 3.60 -18.39 17.57
C TYR A 212 2.56 -18.41 16.45
N LEU A 213 1.28 -18.61 16.78
CA LEU A 213 0.20 -18.59 15.81
C LEU A 213 0.05 -17.21 15.14
N LYS A 214 0.26 -16.12 15.89
CA LYS A 214 0.31 -14.76 15.34
C LYS A 214 1.43 -14.62 14.31
N ALA A 215 2.62 -15.13 14.61
CA ALA A 215 3.74 -15.15 13.66
C ALA A 215 3.43 -16.01 12.42
N GLN A 216 2.78 -17.16 12.59
CA GLN A 216 2.34 -18.00 11.46
C GLN A 216 1.35 -17.26 10.54
N GLN A 217 0.40 -16.52 11.09
CA GLN A 217 -0.51 -15.68 10.30
C GLN A 217 0.23 -14.61 9.48
N LYS A 218 1.27 -13.99 10.07
CA LYS A 218 2.12 -13.03 9.36
C LYS A 218 2.94 -13.69 8.25
N ILE A 219 3.48 -14.89 8.47
CA ILE A 219 4.20 -15.67 7.45
C ILE A 219 3.27 -16.03 6.28
N ILE A 220 2.05 -16.48 6.56
CA ILE A 220 1.05 -16.77 5.52
C ILE A 220 0.78 -15.51 4.70
N THR A 221 0.58 -14.37 5.37
CA THR A 221 0.36 -13.07 4.70
C THR A 221 1.52 -12.70 3.78
N GLU A 222 2.76 -12.88 4.23
CA GLU A 222 3.95 -12.58 3.42
C GLU A 222 4.04 -13.49 2.18
N LYS A 223 3.76 -14.78 2.34
CA LYS A 223 3.74 -15.72 1.19
C LYS A 223 2.66 -15.37 0.16
N LEU A 224 1.56 -14.77 0.61
CA LEU A 224 0.46 -14.27 -0.23
C LEU A 224 0.75 -12.89 -0.84
N ASN A 225 1.85 -12.22 -0.49
CA ASN A 225 2.23 -10.90 -1.02
C ASN A 225 2.65 -10.93 -2.51
N GLN A 226 2.54 -12.09 -3.17
CA GLN A 226 2.68 -12.24 -4.62
C GLN A 226 1.50 -11.61 -5.39
N PHE A 227 0.28 -11.65 -4.84
CA PHE A 227 -0.92 -11.15 -5.53
C PHE A 227 -0.90 -9.65 -5.83
N PRO A 228 -0.49 -8.76 -4.89
CA PRO A 228 -0.29 -7.34 -5.19
C PRO A 228 0.62 -7.10 -6.40
N ASN A 229 1.76 -7.81 -6.46
CA ASN A 229 2.72 -7.66 -7.57
C ASN A 229 2.11 -8.08 -8.91
N VAL A 230 1.39 -9.21 -8.94
CA VAL A 230 0.67 -9.66 -10.15
C VAL A 230 -0.38 -8.64 -10.58
N MET A 231 -1.16 -8.12 -9.64
CA MET A 231 -2.18 -7.09 -9.91
C MET A 231 -1.55 -5.83 -10.52
N TYR A 232 -0.44 -5.33 -9.97
CA TYR A 232 0.24 -4.17 -10.53
C TYR A 232 0.86 -4.44 -11.90
N GLN A 233 1.44 -5.61 -12.12
CA GLN A 233 1.93 -6.01 -13.45
C GLN A 233 0.79 -6.02 -14.48
N PHE A 234 -0.38 -6.56 -14.11
CA PHE A 234 -1.57 -6.56 -14.95
C PHE A 234 -2.06 -5.14 -15.28
N PHE A 235 -2.09 -4.22 -14.31
CA PHE A 235 -2.54 -2.85 -14.56
C PHE A 235 -1.57 -2.02 -15.40
N GLN A 236 -0.28 -2.32 -15.36
CA GLN A 236 0.74 -1.59 -16.11
C GLN A 236 0.97 -2.13 -17.53
N ASN A 237 0.54 -3.37 -17.83
CA ASN A 237 0.87 -4.04 -19.08
C ASN A 237 -0.38 -4.62 -19.74
N SER A 238 -0.61 -4.27 -21.01
CA SER A 238 -1.82 -4.66 -21.75
C SER A 238 -1.58 -5.47 -23.03
N ASN A 239 -0.33 -5.84 -23.33
CA ASN A 239 0.01 -6.57 -24.55
C ASN A 239 0.04 -8.11 -24.34
N SER A 240 0.01 -8.85 -25.44
CA SER A 240 -0.06 -10.32 -25.43
C SER A 240 1.21 -10.99 -24.89
N MET A 241 2.38 -10.36 -25.06
CA MET A 241 3.66 -10.92 -24.60
C MET A 241 3.79 -10.85 -23.08
N SER A 242 3.44 -9.71 -22.49
CA SER A 242 3.44 -9.52 -21.03
C SER A 242 2.38 -10.37 -20.35
N MET A 243 1.22 -10.59 -21.01
CA MET A 243 0.13 -11.37 -20.43
C MET A 243 0.51 -12.82 -20.11
N ARG A 244 1.31 -13.48 -20.96
CA ARG A 244 1.79 -14.84 -20.66
C ARG A 244 2.62 -14.92 -19.38
N ASN A 245 3.43 -13.88 -19.11
CA ASN A 245 4.22 -13.80 -17.89
C ASN A 245 3.33 -13.52 -16.67
N ILE A 246 2.36 -12.60 -16.81
CA ILE A 246 1.37 -12.31 -15.77
C ILE A 246 0.59 -13.57 -15.41
N ASP A 247 0.11 -14.33 -16.41
CA ASP A 247 -0.60 -15.59 -16.20
C ASP A 247 0.29 -16.62 -15.49
N SER A 248 1.57 -16.75 -15.89
CA SER A 248 2.52 -17.64 -15.22
C SER A 248 2.73 -17.27 -13.74
N ASN A 249 2.89 -15.98 -13.44
CA ASN A 249 3.06 -15.49 -12.08
C ASN A 249 1.78 -15.65 -11.26
N LEU A 250 0.61 -15.40 -11.87
CA LEU A 250 -0.68 -15.61 -11.22
C LEU A 250 -0.90 -17.10 -10.90
N ASN A 251 -0.56 -18.01 -11.82
CA ASN A 251 -0.62 -19.44 -11.57
C ASN A 251 0.25 -19.84 -10.37
N LYS A 252 1.49 -19.35 -10.27
CA LYS A 252 2.38 -19.61 -9.12
C LYS A 252 1.81 -19.06 -7.80
N ALA A 253 1.25 -17.85 -7.83
CA ALA A 253 0.62 -17.24 -6.66
C ALA A 253 -0.61 -18.06 -6.20
N LEU A 254 -1.47 -18.48 -7.15
CA LEU A 254 -2.65 -19.30 -6.87
C LEU A 254 -2.28 -20.70 -6.36
N GLN A 255 -1.24 -21.35 -6.91
CA GLN A 255 -0.72 -22.63 -6.41
C GLN A 255 -0.22 -22.50 -4.97
N THR A 256 0.51 -21.42 -4.66
CA THR A 256 0.96 -21.12 -3.30
C THR A 256 -0.24 -20.95 -2.37
N ALA A 257 -1.26 -20.19 -2.80
CA ALA A 257 -2.47 -19.95 -2.02
C ALA A 257 -3.29 -21.23 -1.77
N GLU A 258 -3.47 -22.08 -2.80
CA GLU A 258 -4.11 -23.40 -2.68
C GLU A 258 -3.43 -24.30 -1.65
N ALA A 259 -2.09 -24.30 -1.62
CA ALA A 259 -1.32 -25.09 -0.68
C ALA A 259 -1.44 -24.56 0.75
N LEU A 260 -1.44 -23.24 0.94
CA LEU A 260 -1.54 -22.59 2.24
C LEU A 260 -2.96 -22.62 2.83
N LEU A 261 -3.99 -22.72 1.98
CA LEU A 261 -5.38 -22.76 2.42
C LEU A 261 -5.72 -24.17 2.95
N THR A 262 -5.70 -24.30 4.28
CA THR A 262 -5.93 -25.57 4.99
C THR A 262 -7.29 -25.66 5.69
N ASP A 263 -8.02 -24.55 5.80
CA ASP A 263 -9.34 -24.45 6.43
C ASP A 263 -10.28 -23.56 5.57
N ALA A 264 -11.41 -23.11 6.13
CA ALA A 264 -12.36 -22.24 5.45
C ALA A 264 -11.73 -20.92 4.96
N PHE A 265 -10.80 -20.37 5.73
CA PHE A 265 -10.08 -19.12 5.48
C PHE A 265 -8.59 -19.30 5.82
N PHE A 266 -7.73 -18.38 5.38
CA PHE A 266 -6.33 -18.35 5.79
C PHE A 266 -6.19 -18.05 7.29
N GLY A 267 -7.16 -17.36 7.89
CA GLY A 267 -7.33 -17.19 9.33
C GLY A 267 -7.83 -18.43 10.09
N GLY A 268 -8.14 -19.54 9.41
CA GLY A 268 -8.72 -20.75 9.99
C GLY A 268 -10.23 -20.85 9.72
N LYS A 269 -11.03 -21.12 10.75
CA LYS A 269 -12.49 -21.30 10.62
C LYS A 269 -13.27 -20.00 10.32
N GLN A 270 -12.67 -18.84 10.62
CA GLN A 270 -13.26 -17.51 10.43
C GLN A 270 -12.27 -16.61 9.70
N VAL A 271 -12.77 -15.54 9.08
CA VAL A 271 -11.95 -14.49 8.46
C VAL A 271 -10.99 -13.89 9.49
N GLY A 272 -9.70 -13.97 9.21
CA GLY A 272 -8.63 -13.41 10.02
C GLY A 272 -7.76 -12.41 9.26
N TYR A 273 -6.61 -12.07 9.85
CA TYR A 273 -5.69 -11.07 9.33
C TYR A 273 -5.23 -11.34 7.89
N ALA A 274 -4.76 -12.56 7.59
CA ALA A 274 -4.28 -12.90 6.26
C ALA A 274 -5.37 -12.75 5.18
N ASP A 275 -6.63 -13.04 5.52
CA ASP A 275 -7.76 -12.92 4.61
C ASP A 275 -8.06 -11.46 4.25
N ILE A 276 -8.09 -10.57 5.26
CA ILE A 276 -8.32 -9.13 5.07
C ILE A 276 -7.16 -8.51 4.28
N MET A 277 -5.93 -8.95 4.54
CA MET A 277 -4.74 -8.46 3.83
C MET A 277 -4.73 -8.83 2.35
N LEU A 278 -5.25 -10.02 2.00
CA LEU A 278 -5.26 -10.55 0.64
C LEU A 278 -6.47 -10.09 -0.17
N TRP A 279 -7.66 -10.04 0.43
CA TRP A 279 -8.92 -9.91 -0.30
C TRP A 279 -8.97 -8.75 -1.31
N PRO A 280 -8.56 -7.52 -0.98
CA PRO A 280 -8.62 -6.39 -1.92
C PRO A 280 -7.92 -6.65 -3.26
N PHE A 281 -6.88 -7.48 -3.27
CA PHE A 281 -6.12 -7.81 -4.48
C PHE A 281 -6.82 -8.89 -5.30
N LEU A 282 -7.40 -9.90 -4.65
CA LEU A 282 -8.19 -10.92 -5.35
C LEU A 282 -9.45 -10.34 -5.99
N GLU A 283 -10.15 -9.44 -5.29
CA GLU A 283 -11.31 -8.72 -5.83
C GLU A 283 -10.97 -8.00 -7.13
N ARG A 284 -9.81 -7.33 -7.17
CA ARG A 284 -9.34 -6.59 -8.35
C ARG A 284 -8.80 -7.49 -9.45
N LEU A 285 -8.15 -8.60 -9.10
CA LEU A 285 -7.58 -9.54 -10.06
C LEU A 285 -8.63 -10.25 -10.90
N GLU A 286 -9.90 -10.27 -10.48
CA GLU A 286 -11.01 -10.72 -11.34
C GLU A 286 -11.07 -9.95 -12.68
N LEU A 287 -10.56 -8.71 -12.73
CA LEU A 287 -10.45 -7.93 -13.97
C LEU A 287 -9.59 -8.58 -15.05
N ILE A 288 -8.70 -9.51 -14.68
CA ILE A 288 -7.88 -10.23 -15.66
C ILE A 288 -8.76 -10.96 -16.68
N THR A 289 -9.93 -11.44 -16.26
CA THR A 289 -10.89 -12.16 -17.11
C THR A 289 -11.42 -11.32 -18.27
N LEU A 290 -11.33 -9.99 -18.17
CA LEU A 290 -11.74 -9.05 -19.21
C LEU A 290 -10.64 -8.82 -20.25
N ASN A 291 -9.43 -9.32 -20.03
CA ASN A 291 -8.32 -9.17 -20.96
C ASN A 291 -8.38 -10.26 -22.05
N PRO A 292 -8.40 -9.91 -23.36
CA PRO A 292 -8.51 -10.92 -24.41
C PRO A 292 -7.31 -11.87 -24.49
N TYR A 293 -6.14 -11.43 -24.00
CA TYR A 293 -4.89 -12.19 -24.08
C TYR A 293 -4.66 -13.14 -22.92
N THR A 294 -5.45 -13.08 -21.84
CA THR A 294 -5.27 -13.99 -20.70
C THR A 294 -5.81 -15.39 -21.00
N SER A 295 -5.14 -16.39 -20.42
CA SER A 295 -5.63 -17.76 -20.28
C SER A 295 -6.71 -17.91 -19.20
N PHE A 296 -6.81 -16.97 -18.26
CA PHE A 296 -7.82 -16.97 -17.19
C PHE A 296 -9.18 -16.47 -17.71
N LYS A 297 -9.96 -17.35 -18.33
CA LYS A 297 -11.35 -17.03 -18.77
C LYS A 297 -12.34 -16.89 -17.61
N TYR A 298 -11.99 -17.50 -16.47
CA TYR A 298 -12.70 -17.37 -15.19
C TYR A 298 -11.65 -17.20 -14.10
N PHE A 299 -12.00 -16.50 -13.02
CA PHE A 299 -11.11 -16.31 -11.88
C PHE A 299 -11.69 -16.99 -10.62
N PRO A 300 -10.90 -17.73 -9.83
CA PRO A 300 -9.47 -18.02 -10.01
C PRO A 300 -9.19 -19.07 -11.11
N GLY A 301 -10.22 -19.71 -11.67
CA GLY A 301 -10.11 -20.76 -12.67
C GLY A 301 -10.38 -22.15 -12.08
N LEU A 302 -10.69 -23.13 -12.95
CA LEU A 302 -11.18 -24.45 -12.54
C LEU A 302 -10.12 -25.31 -11.85
N HIS A 303 -8.83 -25.00 -12.01
CA HIS A 303 -7.72 -25.72 -11.39
C HIS A 303 -7.46 -25.33 -9.94
N TYR A 304 -8.20 -24.34 -9.42
CA TYR A 304 -8.01 -23.77 -8.08
C TYR A 304 -9.29 -23.92 -7.24
N PRO A 305 -9.67 -25.16 -6.88
CA PRO A 305 -10.95 -25.43 -6.22
C PRO A 305 -11.03 -24.86 -4.79
N LYS A 306 -9.95 -24.89 -3.99
CA LYS A 306 -10.03 -24.32 -2.63
C LYS A 306 -10.11 -22.81 -2.69
N MET A 307 -9.36 -22.17 -3.59
CA MET A 307 -9.42 -20.73 -3.81
C MET A 307 -10.79 -20.31 -4.33
N GLY A 308 -11.39 -21.05 -5.27
CA GLY A 308 -12.76 -20.81 -5.72
C GLY A 308 -13.76 -20.87 -4.56
N ALA A 309 -13.65 -21.90 -3.72
CA ALA A 309 -14.51 -22.05 -2.54
C ALA A 309 -14.26 -20.93 -1.50
N TYR A 310 -13.00 -20.55 -1.27
CA TYR A 310 -12.60 -19.45 -0.40
C TYR A 310 -13.17 -18.12 -0.86
N MET A 311 -13.01 -17.77 -2.14
CA MET A 311 -13.56 -16.54 -2.70
C MET A 311 -15.08 -16.52 -2.61
N SER A 312 -15.74 -17.67 -2.80
CA SER A 312 -17.19 -17.81 -2.60
C SER A 312 -17.58 -17.53 -1.14
N ARG A 313 -16.80 -18.00 -0.15
CA ARG A 313 -17.05 -17.71 1.28
C ARG A 313 -16.78 -16.25 1.64
N MET A 314 -15.69 -15.67 1.14
CA MET A 314 -15.34 -14.25 1.34
C MET A 314 -16.41 -13.32 0.78
N ASN A 315 -16.91 -13.59 -0.43
CA ASN A 315 -17.98 -12.80 -1.06
C ASN A 315 -19.32 -12.80 -0.30
N ARG A 316 -19.51 -13.74 0.65
CA ARG A 316 -20.69 -13.80 1.52
C ARG A 316 -20.50 -13.09 2.87
N GLN A 317 -19.28 -12.66 3.19
CA GLN A 317 -19.02 -11.98 4.45
C GLN A 317 -19.61 -10.56 4.39
N PRO A 318 -20.41 -10.14 5.39
CA PRO A 318 -21.07 -8.84 5.31
C PRO A 318 -20.09 -7.66 5.26
N GLU A 319 -18.96 -7.72 5.97
CA GLU A 319 -17.90 -6.70 5.91
C GLU A 319 -17.25 -6.60 4.52
N ILE A 320 -17.17 -7.72 3.80
CA ILE A 320 -16.67 -7.76 2.42
C ILE A 320 -17.72 -7.19 1.47
N ILE A 321 -19.00 -7.53 1.67
CA ILE A 321 -20.11 -6.97 0.87
C ILE A 321 -20.19 -5.45 1.04
N PHE A 322 -19.97 -4.94 2.25
CA PHE A 322 -19.91 -3.51 2.51
C PHE A 322 -18.73 -2.84 1.79
N ALA A 323 -17.53 -3.42 1.90
CA ALA A 323 -16.31 -2.78 1.43
C ALA A 323 -16.01 -2.98 -0.06
N LYS A 324 -16.62 -3.98 -0.72
CA LYS A 324 -16.34 -4.30 -2.13
C LYS A 324 -16.94 -3.27 -3.07
N ARG A 325 -16.34 -3.14 -4.25
CA ARG A 325 -16.94 -2.39 -5.37
C ARG A 325 -17.26 -3.32 -6.54
N PRO A 326 -18.27 -3.00 -7.36
CA PRO A 326 -18.54 -3.73 -8.59
C PRO A 326 -17.30 -3.79 -9.48
N LEU A 327 -17.08 -4.94 -10.13
CA LEU A 327 -15.94 -5.15 -11.03
C LEU A 327 -15.81 -4.05 -12.09
N MET A 328 -16.94 -3.64 -12.68
CA MET A 328 -17.00 -2.59 -13.69
C MET A 328 -16.63 -1.20 -13.15
N HIS A 329 -16.76 -0.95 -11.84
CA HIS A 329 -16.31 0.30 -11.25
C HIS A 329 -14.78 0.35 -11.17
N HIS A 330 -14.13 -0.75 -10.78
CA HIS A 330 -12.67 -0.85 -10.82
C HIS A 330 -12.15 -0.69 -12.26
N LYS A 331 -12.82 -1.33 -13.23
CA LYS A 331 -12.50 -1.14 -14.65
C LYS A 331 -12.63 0.33 -15.08
N GLY A 332 -13.76 0.98 -14.77
CA GLY A 332 -14.00 2.38 -15.12
C GLY A 332 -12.98 3.34 -14.52
N TYR A 333 -12.57 3.10 -13.27
CA TYR A 333 -11.46 3.80 -12.63
C TYR A 333 -10.15 3.59 -13.38
N ILE A 334 -9.75 2.35 -13.69
CA ILE A 334 -8.50 2.06 -14.40
C ILE A 334 -8.50 2.68 -15.82
N ASP A 335 -9.58 2.50 -16.58
CA ASP A 335 -9.73 3.06 -17.92
C ASP A 335 -9.70 4.60 -17.94
N SER A 336 -10.01 5.26 -16.81
CA SER A 336 -9.90 6.72 -16.69
C SER A 336 -8.44 7.22 -16.73
N PHE A 337 -7.48 6.41 -16.24
CA PHE A 337 -6.05 6.73 -16.36
C PHE A 337 -5.57 6.66 -17.81
N SER A 338 -6.01 5.65 -18.57
CA SER A 338 -5.66 5.51 -19.99
C SER A 338 -6.18 6.68 -20.85
N ARG A 339 -7.21 7.40 -20.37
CA ARG A 339 -7.76 8.61 -21.00
C ARG A 339 -7.07 9.90 -20.53
N GLY A 340 -6.09 9.83 -19.65
CA GLY A 340 -5.41 10.99 -19.07
C GLY A 340 -6.26 11.81 -18.10
N GLN A 341 -7.42 11.30 -17.70
CA GLN A 341 -8.33 11.96 -16.75
C GLN A 341 -8.76 10.98 -15.65
N PRO A 342 -7.88 10.70 -14.66
CA PRO A 342 -8.20 9.83 -13.53
C PRO A 342 -9.47 10.28 -12.80
N ASN A 343 -10.45 9.37 -12.70
CA ASN A 343 -11.71 9.61 -12.00
C ASN A 343 -11.79 8.80 -10.69
N TYR A 344 -11.34 9.41 -9.61
CA TYR A 344 -11.36 8.82 -8.26
C TYR A 344 -12.77 8.67 -7.67
N ASP A 345 -13.78 9.31 -8.27
CA ASP A 345 -15.17 9.31 -7.81
C ASP A 345 -16.08 8.40 -8.65
N TYR A 346 -15.53 7.60 -9.58
CA TYR A 346 -16.29 6.71 -10.46
C TYR A 346 -17.30 5.82 -9.69
N PRO A 347 -18.53 5.60 -10.20
CA PRO A 347 -19.08 6.07 -11.48
C PRO A 347 -19.59 7.51 -11.45
N ASN A 348 -19.58 8.16 -10.28
CA ASN A 348 -20.07 9.52 -10.13
C ASN A 348 -19.08 10.47 -10.81
N ASN A 349 -19.38 10.85 -12.05
CA ASN A 349 -18.53 11.75 -12.82
C ASN A 349 -18.74 13.19 -12.33
N PRO A 350 -17.71 13.88 -11.81
CA PRO A 350 -17.84 15.30 -11.44
C PRO A 350 -18.14 16.22 -12.63
N PHE A 351 -18.07 15.71 -13.87
CA PHE A 351 -18.37 16.45 -15.11
C PHE A 351 -19.73 16.10 -15.76
N MET A 352 -20.60 15.36 -15.07
CA MET A 352 -21.97 15.07 -15.54
C MET A 352 -23.05 15.54 -14.54
N GLY A 353 -22.82 16.67 -13.89
CA GLY A 353 -23.81 17.38 -13.08
C GLY A 353 -24.14 18.73 -13.70
#